data_AF-A0A2W4JPT8-F1
#
_entry.id   AF-A0A2W4JPT8-F1
#
_cell.length_a   1.000
_cell.length_b   1.000
_cell.length_c   1.000
_cell.angle_alpha   90.00
_cell.angle_beta   90.00
_cell.angle_gamma   90.00
#
_symmetry.space_group_name_H-M   'P 1'
#
loop_
_entity.id
_entity.type
_entity.pdbx_description
1 polymer ?
#
loop_
_entity_poly.entity_id
_entity_poly.type
_entity_poly.pdbx_seq_one_letter_code
_entity_poly.pdbx_strand_id
1 'polypeptide(L)' 'MSWYSRTAQGWRIAVHVQPGAKKSEVAGLHGGRLKIPAAAPPPGGGANEALIA' A
#
# COMPACT_ATOMS: atom_id res chain seq x y z
N MET A 1 -14.76 9.67 1.83
CA MET A 1 -13.40 10.04 1.40
C MET A 1 -12.93 9.06 0.32
N SER A 2 -12.35 9.56 -0.76
CA SER A 2 -11.77 8.70 -1.81
C SER A 2 -10.33 8.34 -1.45
N TRP A 3 -9.97 7.07 -1.65
CA TRP A 3 -8.61 6.55 -1.44
C TRP A 3 -7.65 6.93 -2.57
N TYR A 4 -8.14 7.67 -3.57
CA TYR A 4 -7.36 8.18 -4.67
C TYR A 4 -7.82 9.59 -5.05
N SER A 5 -6.91 10.35 -5.65
CA SER A 5 -7.21 11.64 -6.26
C SER A 5 -6.33 11.88 -7.49
N ARG A 6 -6.85 12.68 -8.43
CA ARG A 6 -6.09 13.11 -9.59
C ARG A 6 -5.23 14.32 -9.20
N THR A 7 -4.01 14.36 -9.73
CA THR A 7 -3.02 15.43 -9.58
C THR A 7 -2.59 15.89 -10.97
N ALA A 8 -1.85 17.01 -11.04
CA ALA A 8 -1.31 17.49 -12.32
C ALA A 8 -0.31 16.49 -12.96
N GLN A 9 0.36 15.68 -12.13
CA GLN A 9 1.40 14.74 -12.57
C GLN A 9 0.92 13.28 -12.65
N GLY A 10 -0.37 12.99 -12.37
CA GLY A 10 -0.90 11.63 -12.36
C GLY A 10 -1.90 11.39 -11.25
N TRP A 11 -1.83 10.22 -10.61
CA TRP A 11 -2.74 9.83 -9.53
C TRP A 11 -2.02 9.75 -8.19
N ARG A 12 -2.65 10.27 -7.15
CA ARG A 12 -2.26 10.02 -5.76
C ARG A 12 -3.16 8.90 -5.23
N ILE A 13 -2.54 7.87 -4.67
CA ILE A 13 -3.24 6.74 -4.07
C ILE A 13 -2.87 6.65 -2.59
N ALA A 14 -3.87 6.65 -1.72
CA ALA A 14 -3.71 6.43 -0.30
C ALA A 14 -3.76 4.92 -0.02
N VAL A 15 -2.60 4.35 0.32
CA VAL A 15 -2.46 2.93 0.62
C VAL A 15 -2.18 2.70 2.11
N HIS A 16 -2.54 1.53 2.60
CA HIS A 16 -2.15 1.01 3.90
C HIS A 16 -1.35 -0.27 3.65
N VAL A 17 -0.02 -0.18 3.79
CA VAL A 17 0.86 -1.33 3.62
C VAL A 17 1.02 -2.07 4.94
N GLN A 18 0.82 -3.39 4.94
CA GLN A 18 1.06 -4.24 6.12
C GLN A 18 2.20 -5.22 5.84
N PRO A 19 3.37 -5.07 6.49
CA PRO A 19 4.48 -5.99 6.31
C PRO A 19 4.22 -7.35 6.99
N GLY A 20 5.06 -8.33 6.71
CA GLY A 20 4.98 -9.68 7.28
C GLY A 20 3.85 -10.53 6.70
N ALA A 21 3.26 -10.14 5.57
CA ALA A 21 2.25 -10.95 4.92
C ALA A 21 2.86 -12.17 4.22
N LYS A 22 2.09 -13.27 4.13
CA LYS A 22 2.51 -14.45 3.37
C LYS A 22 2.57 -14.20 1.87
N LYS A 23 1.76 -13.27 1.36
CA LYS A 23 1.65 -12.90 -0.04
C LYS A 23 1.46 -11.38 -0.15
N SER A 24 2.00 -10.80 -1.22
CA SER A 24 1.72 -9.43 -1.61
C SER A 24 0.49 -9.40 -2.52
N GLU A 25 -0.54 -8.64 -2.14
CA GLU A 25 -1.79 -8.54 -2.90
C GLU A 25 -2.56 -7.26 -2.58
N VAL A 26 -3.53 -6.90 -3.41
CA VAL A 26 -4.46 -5.80 -3.14
C VAL A 26 -5.67 -6.35 -2.40
N ALA A 27 -5.71 -6.14 -1.09
CA ALA A 27 -6.73 -6.72 -0.20
C ALA A 27 -8.01 -5.88 -0.06
N GLY A 28 -8.22 -4.90 -0.95
CA GLY A 28 -9.40 -4.02 -0.94
C GLY A 28 -9.27 -2.83 0.02
N LEU A 29 -10.40 -2.21 0.38
CA LEU A 29 -10.40 -0.98 1.19
C LEU A 29 -10.42 -1.27 2.69
N HIS A 30 -9.58 -0.55 3.43
CA HIS A 30 -9.50 -0.61 4.88
C HIS A 30 -9.35 0.81 5.45
N GLY A 31 -10.32 1.25 6.27
CA GLY A 31 -10.27 2.58 6.90
C GLY A 31 -10.18 3.76 5.91
N GLY A 32 -10.74 3.61 4.70
CA GLY A 32 -10.68 4.63 3.65
C GLY A 32 -9.36 4.66 2.85
N ARG A 33 -8.52 3.63 2.95
CA ARG A 33 -7.27 3.46 2.18
C ARG A 33 -7.24 2.10 1.52
N LEU A 34 -6.48 1.96 0.44
CA LEU A 34 -6.29 0.67 -0.23
C LEU A 34 -5.29 -0.18 0.58
N LYS A 35 -5.74 -1.32 1.10
CA LYS A 35 -4.92 -2.24 1.88
C LYS A 35 -4.05 -3.07 0.96
N ILE A 36 -2.75 -3.09 1.23
CA ILE A 36 -1.76 -3.86 0.49
C ILE A 36 -0.92 -4.63 1.51
N PRO A 37 -1.28 -5.87 1.88
CA PRO A 37 -0.33 -6.77 2.50
C PRO A 37 0.93 -6.90 1.63
N ALA A 38 2.11 -6.85 2.25
CA ALA A 38 3.39 -7.00 1.60
C ALA A 38 4.19 -8.14 2.24
N ALA A 39 4.71 -9.03 1.40
CA ALA A 39 5.67 -10.06 1.79
C ALA A 39 7.06 -9.42 1.99
N ALA A 40 7.16 -8.59 3.04
CA ALA A 40 8.34 -7.83 3.37
C ALA A 40 8.67 -7.94 4.88
N PRO A 41 9.95 -7.76 5.28
CA PRO A 41 10.33 -7.78 6.69
C PRO A 41 9.58 -6.70 7.50
N PRO A 42 9.15 -6.99 8.75
CA PRO A 42 8.39 -6.07 9.60
C PRO A 42 9.09 -4.74 9.96
N PRO A 43 10.40 -4.71 10.29
CA PRO A 43 11.10 -3.46 10.62
C PRO A 43 11.91 -2.93 9.42
N GLY A 44 12.08 -1.60 9.34
CA GLY A 44 13.12 -0.96 8.52
C GLY A 44 12.70 -0.42 7.15
N GLY A 45 11.41 -0.36 6.83
CA GLY A 45 10.94 0.22 5.56
C GLY A 45 10.86 -0.76 4.39
N GLY A 46 11.15 -2.06 4.59
CA GLY A 46 11.04 -3.08 3.55
C GLY A 46 9.64 -3.19 2.93
N ALA A 47 8.58 -2.78 3.65
CA ALA A 47 7.23 -2.70 3.11
C ALA A 47 7.08 -1.64 2.01
N ASN A 48 7.79 -0.52 2.12
CA ASN A 48 7.76 0.56 1.12
C ASN A 48 8.58 0.17 -0.10
N GLU A 49 9.72 -0.47 0.10
CA GLU A 49 10.53 -1.02 -0.99
C GLU A 49 9.75 -2.08 -1.77
N ALA A 50 9.11 -3.03 -1.07
CA ALA A 50 8.26 -4.04 -1.70
C ALA A 50 7.01 -3.47 -2.38
N LEU A 51 6.62 -2.23 -2.09
CA LEU A 51 5.52 -1.55 -2.77
C LEU A 51 5.96 -0.92 -4.09
N ILE A 52 7.21 -0.45 -4.17
CA ILE A 52 7.74 0.27 -5.35
C ILE A 52 8.59 -0.61 -6.28
N ALA A 53 9.00 -1.80 -5.83
CA ALA A 53 9.73 -2.79 -6.61
C ALA A 53 8.82 -3.55 -7.58
#